data_AF-A0A101KSW3-F1
#
_entry.id   AF-A0A101KSW3-F1
#
_cell.length_a   1.000
_cell.length_b   1.000
_cell.length_c   1.000
_cell.angle_alpha   90.00
_cell.angle_beta   90.00
_cell.angle_gamma   90.00
#
_symmetry.space_group_name_H-M   'P 1'
#
loop_
_entity.id
_entity.type
_entity.pdbx_description
1 polymer ?
#
loop_
_entity_poly.entity_id
_entity_poly.type
_entity_poly.pdbx_seq_one_letter_code
_entity_poly.pdbx_strand_id
1 'polypeptide(L)'
;MVCGHRSPSTNAMLRSRSRGVAEKSQHMLGKAMDFYIPGVPLKKLRNIGLKMQGGGVGYYPTSGSPFVHMDVGNVRHWPGIGRQELVSLFPNGKTLHVPSDGRPLPGYEQALAAYKARKGAGTPISNWPAQAARPSGLADCLPAGLAAATTRQTTAPISRVPSPRPNRRL
;
A
#
# COMPACT_ATOMS: atom_id res chain seq x y z
N MET A 1 11.12 4.98 -13.35
CA MET A 1 9.70 5.40 -13.45
C MET A 1 9.30 5.40 -14.92
N VAL A 2 8.09 4.95 -15.26
CA VAL A 2 7.59 4.86 -16.65
C VAL A 2 6.58 5.96 -16.95
N CYS A 3 5.58 6.16 -16.10
CA CYS A 3 4.55 7.19 -16.28
C CYS A 3 3.98 7.63 -14.93
N GLY A 4 3.57 8.90 -14.81
CA GLY A 4 2.85 9.44 -13.66
C GLY A 4 1.57 10.11 -14.13
N HIS A 5 1.64 11.40 -14.44
CA HIS A 5 0.53 12.08 -15.10
C HIS A 5 0.45 11.74 -16.60
N ARG A 6 -0.77 11.70 -17.16
CA ARG A 6 -1.03 11.50 -18.60
C ARG A 6 -2.14 12.43 -19.08
N SER A 7 -1.94 13.13 -20.20
CA SER A 7 -2.99 13.99 -20.77
C SER A 7 -4.18 13.18 -21.32
N PRO A 8 -5.39 13.79 -21.42
CA PRO A 8 -6.54 13.15 -22.06
C PRO A 8 -6.29 12.72 -23.51
N SER A 9 -5.58 13.55 -24.29
CA SER A 9 -5.23 13.23 -25.69
C SER A 9 -4.34 11.98 -25.79
N THR A 10 -3.30 11.90 -24.95
CA THR A 10 -2.42 10.73 -24.88
C THR A 10 -3.17 9.50 -24.38
N ASN A 11 -4.08 9.66 -23.40
CA ASN A 11 -4.92 8.57 -22.93
C ASN A 11 -5.83 8.04 -24.05
N ALA A 12 -6.50 8.92 -24.80
CA ALA A 12 -7.34 8.55 -25.92
C ALA A 12 -6.55 7.83 -27.03
N MET A 13 -5.36 8.32 -27.37
CA MET A 13 -4.48 7.67 -28.34
C MET A 13 -4.04 6.27 -27.88
N LEU A 14 -3.67 6.09 -26.61
CA LEU A 14 -3.28 4.76 -26.13
C LEU A 14 -4.46 3.79 -26.03
N ARG A 15 -5.67 4.32 -25.77
CA ARG A 15 -6.93 3.55 -25.82
C ARG A 15 -7.29 3.08 -27.22
N SER A 16 -7.09 3.92 -28.24
CA SER A 16 -7.38 3.49 -29.62
C SER A 16 -6.44 2.37 -30.08
N ARG A 17 -5.26 2.25 -29.47
CA ARG A 17 -4.24 1.23 -29.79
C ARG A 17 -4.27 0.01 -28.87
N SER A 18 -5.00 0.04 -27.76
CA SER A 18 -4.97 -1.05 -26.78
C SER A 18 -6.22 -1.12 -25.91
N ARG A 19 -6.55 -2.33 -25.43
CA ARG A 19 -7.65 -2.56 -24.48
C ARG A 19 -7.25 -2.38 -23.02
N GLY A 20 -5.96 -2.11 -22.74
CA GLY A 20 -5.40 -2.03 -21.39
C GLY A 20 -5.47 -0.64 -20.75
N VAL A 21 -6.06 0.34 -21.44
CA VAL A 21 -6.12 1.73 -20.95
C VAL A 21 -7.56 2.11 -20.62
N ALA A 22 -7.76 2.56 -19.37
CA ALA A 22 -9.06 3.01 -18.90
C ALA A 22 -9.44 4.37 -19.50
N GLU A 23 -10.73 4.55 -19.83
CA GLU A 23 -11.27 5.83 -20.29
C GLU A 23 -11.08 6.92 -19.23
N LYS A 24 -11.46 6.64 -17.98
CA LYS A 24 -11.29 7.51 -16.81
C LYS A 24 -10.07 7.08 -15.98
N SER A 25 -8.89 7.11 -16.61
CA SER A 25 -7.63 6.68 -16.00
C SER A 25 -7.19 7.56 -14.82
N GLN A 26 -6.67 6.94 -13.75
CA GLN A 26 -6.10 7.65 -12.60
C GLN A 26 -4.82 8.42 -12.96
N HIS A 27 -4.12 8.06 -14.05
CA HIS A 27 -3.00 8.85 -14.56
C HIS A 27 -3.43 10.27 -15.01
N MET A 28 -4.65 10.42 -15.54
CA MET A 28 -5.17 11.74 -15.93
C MET A 28 -5.48 12.63 -14.73
N LEU A 29 -5.60 12.03 -13.53
CA LEU A 29 -5.82 12.75 -12.28
C LEU A 29 -4.53 12.97 -11.49
N GLY A 30 -3.37 12.54 -12.02
CA GLY A 30 -2.10 12.52 -11.27
C GLY A 30 -2.11 11.58 -10.07
N LYS A 31 -3.01 10.59 -10.06
CA LYS A 31 -3.28 9.68 -8.94
C LYS A 31 -2.73 8.27 -9.16
N ALA A 32 -1.89 8.09 -10.17
CA ALA A 32 -1.30 6.80 -10.53
C ALA A 32 0.16 6.94 -10.95
N MET A 33 0.88 5.83 -10.84
CA MET A 33 2.26 5.69 -11.28
C MET A 33 2.50 4.30 -11.88
N ASP A 34 3.15 4.29 -13.05
CA ASP A 34 3.70 3.10 -13.68
C ASP A 34 5.22 3.11 -13.43
N PHE A 35 5.75 2.06 -12.82
CA PHE A 35 7.17 2.01 -12.47
C PHE A 35 7.73 0.59 -12.31
N TYR A 36 9.05 0.51 -12.27
CA TYR A 36 9.83 -0.62 -11.81
C TYR A 36 11.00 -0.08 -10.99
N ILE A 37 11.63 -0.95 -10.19
CA ILE A 37 12.85 -0.63 -9.44
C ILE A 37 13.94 -1.59 -9.91
N PRO A 38 15.09 -1.10 -10.43
CA PRO A 38 16.20 -1.95 -10.82
C PRO A 38 16.62 -2.90 -9.68
N GLY A 39 16.85 -4.17 -10.01
CA GLY A 39 17.20 -5.21 -9.03
C GLY A 39 16.03 -5.73 -8.18
N VAL A 40 14.82 -5.18 -8.29
CA VAL A 40 13.64 -5.69 -7.57
C VAL A 40 12.72 -6.43 -8.54
N PRO A 41 12.41 -7.72 -8.29
CA PRO A 41 11.46 -8.46 -9.13
C PRO A 41 10.10 -7.76 -9.19
N LEU A 42 9.54 -7.57 -10.38
CA LEU A 42 8.22 -6.93 -10.57
C LEU A 42 7.12 -7.62 -9.75
N LYS A 43 7.15 -8.96 -9.65
CA LYS A 43 6.20 -9.72 -8.81
C LYS A 43 6.25 -9.30 -7.34
N LYS A 44 7.43 -8.95 -6.82
CA LYS A 44 7.60 -8.43 -5.45
C LYS A 44 6.92 -7.07 -5.29
N LEU A 45 7.13 -6.15 -6.23
CA LEU A 45 6.48 -4.84 -6.23
C LEU A 45 4.96 -4.96 -6.29
N ARG A 46 4.44 -5.80 -7.20
CA ARG A 46 3.02 -6.11 -7.30
C ARG A 46 2.47 -6.62 -5.96
N ASN A 47 3.13 -7.62 -5.37
CA ASN A 47 2.69 -8.23 -4.11
C ASN A 47 2.68 -7.23 -2.94
N ILE A 48 3.65 -6.31 -2.89
CA ILE A 48 3.68 -5.22 -1.91
C ILE A 48 2.49 -4.29 -2.13
N GLY A 49 2.26 -3.82 -3.36
CA GLY A 49 1.12 -2.97 -3.69
C GLY A 49 -0.22 -3.62 -3.32
N LEU A 50 -0.38 -4.92 -3.61
CA LEU A 50 -1.57 -5.68 -3.23
C LEU A 50 -1.76 -5.66 -1.71
N LYS A 51 -0.71 -5.95 -0.94
CA LYS A 51 -0.72 -5.97 0.53
C LYS A 51 -1.08 -4.61 1.13
N MET A 52 -0.60 -3.51 0.55
CA MET A 52 -0.90 -2.15 1.01
C MET A 52 -2.39 -1.81 0.96
N GLN A 53 -3.13 -2.35 -0.01
CA GLN A 53 -4.58 -2.11 -0.18
C GLN A 53 -4.95 -0.61 -0.18
N GLY A 54 -4.07 0.21 -0.78
CA GLY A 54 -4.24 1.67 -0.86
C GLY A 54 -4.96 2.15 -2.12
N GLY A 55 -5.11 1.28 -3.12
CA GLY A 55 -5.84 1.53 -4.35
C GLY A 55 -5.58 0.44 -5.39
N GLY A 56 -5.60 0.80 -6.67
CA GLY A 56 -5.46 -0.15 -7.77
C GLY A 56 -4.03 -0.63 -7.98
N VAL A 57 -3.87 -1.90 -8.36
CA VAL A 57 -2.57 -2.50 -8.71
C VAL A 57 -2.67 -3.23 -10.05
N GLY A 58 -1.91 -2.79 -11.04
CA GLY A 58 -1.79 -3.45 -12.34
C GLY A 58 -0.43 -4.14 -12.52
N TYR A 59 -0.40 -5.30 -13.16
CA TYR A 59 0.82 -6.07 -13.40
C TYR A 59 1.10 -6.30 -14.88
N TYR A 60 2.20 -5.74 -15.38
CA TYR A 60 2.58 -5.79 -16.80
C TYR A 60 4.01 -6.33 -16.97
N PRO A 61 4.23 -7.63 -16.78
CA PRO A 61 5.56 -8.23 -16.94
C PRO A 61 5.96 -8.43 -18.41
N THR A 62 4.99 -8.51 -19.32
CA THR A 62 5.19 -8.82 -20.75
C THR A 62 5.07 -7.59 -21.65
N SER A 63 4.91 -6.39 -21.10
CA SER A 63 4.95 -5.15 -21.89
C SER A 63 6.35 -4.90 -22.43
N GLY A 64 6.48 -4.19 -23.56
CA GLY A 64 7.78 -3.86 -24.16
C GLY A 64 8.74 -3.12 -23.22
N SER A 65 8.19 -2.43 -22.22
CA SER A 65 8.91 -2.03 -21.01
C SER A 65 8.14 -2.57 -19.80
N PRO A 66 8.64 -3.55 -19.05
CA PRO A 66 7.90 -4.13 -17.91
C PRO A 66 7.70 -3.14 -16.76
N PHE A 67 6.50 -3.09 -16.18
CA PHE A 67 6.20 -2.26 -15.01
C PHE A 67 5.07 -2.81 -14.13
N VAL A 68 4.95 -2.21 -12.94
CA VAL A 68 3.78 -2.30 -12.08
C VAL A 68 3.07 -0.95 -12.09
N HIS A 69 1.76 -0.99 -12.22
CA HIS A 69 0.88 0.15 -12.06
C HIS A 69 0.40 0.20 -10.61
N MET A 70 0.43 1.37 -9.99
CA MET A 70 -0.21 1.62 -8.70
C MET A 70 -1.00 2.93 -8.73
N ASP A 71 -2.19 2.95 -8.14
CA ASP A 71 -3.02 4.14 -8.02
C ASP A 71 -3.67 4.28 -6.64
N VAL A 72 -4.26 5.45 -6.37
CA VAL A 72 -4.97 5.76 -5.10
C VAL A 72 -6.50 5.72 -5.23
N GLY A 73 -7.02 5.04 -6.24
CA GLY A 73 -8.45 4.82 -6.44
C GLY A 73 -9.01 3.70 -5.54
N ASN A 74 -10.08 3.04 -5.99
CA ASN A 74 -10.62 1.89 -5.29
C ASN A 74 -9.63 0.71 -5.32
N VAL A 75 -9.59 -0.05 -4.22
CA VAL A 75 -8.79 -1.28 -4.14
C VAL A 75 -9.28 -2.28 -5.15
N ARG A 76 -8.42 -2.60 -6.10
CA ARG A 76 -8.67 -3.54 -7.20
C ARG A 76 -7.34 -4.00 -7.76
N HIS A 77 -7.35 -5.06 -8.55
CA HIS A 77 -6.14 -5.53 -9.22
C HIS A 77 -6.44 -6.04 -10.62
N TRP A 78 -5.43 -6.02 -11.48
CA TRP A 78 -5.48 -6.64 -12.79
C TRP A 78 -4.08 -7.11 -13.23
N PRO A 79 -3.95 -8.27 -13.89
CA PRO A 79 -5.00 -9.22 -14.23
C PRO A 79 -5.60 -9.90 -12.99
N GLY A 80 -6.70 -10.63 -13.15
CA GLY A 80 -7.32 -11.37 -12.05
C GLY A 80 -6.34 -12.34 -11.40
N ILE A 81 -6.36 -12.39 -10.06
CA ILE A 81 -5.50 -13.28 -9.26
C ILE A 81 -6.31 -14.51 -8.82
N GLY A 82 -5.70 -15.70 -8.86
CA GLY A 82 -6.33 -16.93 -8.39
C GLY A 82 -6.48 -16.96 -6.86
N ARG A 83 -7.47 -17.70 -6.36
CA ARG A 83 -7.73 -17.81 -4.90
C ARG A 83 -6.49 -18.26 -4.11
N GLN A 84 -5.80 -19.29 -4.57
CA GLN A 84 -4.62 -19.84 -3.89
C GLN A 84 -3.49 -18.80 -3.78
N GLU A 85 -3.23 -18.06 -4.86
CA GLU A 85 -2.23 -17.00 -4.85
C GLU A 85 -2.63 -15.87 -3.89
N LEU A 86 -3.91 -15.48 -3.86
CA LEU A 86 -4.37 -14.45 -2.96
C LEU A 86 -4.32 -14.89 -1.48
N VAL A 87 -4.65 -16.15 -1.19
CA VAL A 87 -4.49 -16.75 0.15
C VAL A 87 -3.02 -16.77 0.58
N SER A 88 -2.10 -17.08 -0.33
CA SER A 88 -0.65 -17.00 -0.03
C SER A 88 -0.20 -15.59 0.36
N LEU A 89 -0.81 -14.56 -0.27
CA LEU A 89 -0.52 -13.16 0.07
C LEU A 89 -1.19 -12.70 1.37
N PHE A 90 -2.39 -13.21 1.66
CA PHE A 90 -3.20 -12.89 2.83
C PHE A 90 -3.62 -14.16 3.57
N PRO A 91 -2.71 -14.79 4.35
CA PRO A 91 -3.01 -16.06 5.02
C PRO A 91 -4.18 -15.98 6.01
N ASN A 92 -4.43 -14.79 6.56
CA ASN A 92 -5.56 -14.52 7.45
C ASN A 92 -6.87 -14.21 6.71
N GLY A 93 -6.86 -14.22 5.37
CA GLY A 93 -8.00 -13.90 4.51
C GLY A 93 -8.43 -12.43 4.53
N LYS A 94 -7.77 -11.56 5.31
CA LYS A 94 -8.16 -10.15 5.52
C LYS A 94 -7.71 -9.29 4.36
N THR A 95 -8.48 -9.32 3.26
CA THR A 95 -8.23 -8.46 2.11
C THR A 95 -9.49 -7.98 1.43
N LEU A 96 -9.40 -6.77 0.85
CA LEU A 96 -10.38 -6.17 -0.05
C LEU A 96 -10.26 -6.69 -1.49
N HIS A 97 -9.17 -7.39 -1.83
CA HIS A 97 -9.03 -7.98 -3.15
C HIS A 97 -9.95 -9.19 -3.26
N VAL A 98 -10.67 -9.27 -4.38
CA VAL A 98 -11.54 -10.40 -4.69
C VAL A 98 -10.83 -11.30 -5.71
N PRO A 99 -10.69 -12.61 -5.46
CA PRO A 99 -10.13 -13.55 -6.42
C PRO A 99 -10.91 -13.59 -7.75
N SER A 100 -10.30 -14.20 -8.76
CA SER A 100 -10.86 -14.33 -10.11
C SER A 100 -12.15 -15.16 -10.18
N ASP A 101 -12.43 -15.97 -9.16
CA ASP A 101 -13.70 -16.72 -9.04
C ASP A 101 -14.87 -15.86 -8.52
N GLY A 102 -14.62 -14.56 -8.25
CA GLY A 102 -15.62 -13.59 -7.82
C GLY A 102 -16.08 -13.71 -6.37
N ARG A 103 -15.62 -14.71 -5.62
CA ARG A 103 -16.06 -14.94 -4.23
C ARG A 103 -15.05 -14.30 -3.27
N PRO A 104 -15.45 -13.39 -2.37
CA PRO A 104 -14.52 -12.81 -1.41
C PRO A 104 -13.82 -13.88 -0.52
N LEU A 105 -12.66 -13.53 0.05
CA LEU A 105 -12.04 -14.37 1.08
C LEU A 105 -12.80 -14.23 2.41
N PRO A 106 -12.74 -15.23 3.32
CA PRO A 106 -13.49 -15.18 4.59
C PRO A 106 -13.21 -13.94 5.45
N GLY A 107 -12.03 -13.31 5.29
CA GLY A 107 -11.63 -12.11 6.01
C GLY A 107 -12.06 -10.78 5.37
N TYR A 108 -12.84 -10.82 4.28
CA TYR A 108 -13.19 -9.64 3.48
C TYR A 108 -13.96 -8.58 4.26
N GLU A 109 -15.00 -8.99 5.01
CA GLU A 109 -15.82 -8.04 5.78
C GLU A 109 -15.02 -7.34 6.87
N GLN A 110 -14.11 -8.05 7.54
CA GLN A 110 -13.22 -7.44 8.52
C GLN A 110 -12.24 -6.46 7.85
N ALA A 111 -11.73 -6.79 6.66
CA ALA A 111 -10.87 -5.89 5.89
C ALA A 111 -11.64 -4.63 5.44
N LEU A 112 -12.90 -4.78 5.04
CA LEU A 112 -13.79 -3.69 4.65
C LEU A 112 -14.12 -2.78 5.81
N ALA A 113 -14.45 -3.33 6.99
CA ALA A 113 -14.66 -2.56 8.21
C ALA A 113 -13.41 -1.75 8.58
N ALA A 114 -12.23 -2.39 8.55
CA ALA A 114 -10.97 -1.71 8.83
C ALA A 114 -10.65 -0.60 7.81
N TYR A 115 -10.96 -0.81 6.52
CA TYR A 115 -10.79 0.20 5.48
C TYR A 115 -11.71 1.40 5.68
N LYS A 116 -13.00 1.16 5.95
CA LYS A 116 -13.98 2.22 6.25
C LYS A 116 -13.56 3.04 7.47
N ALA A 117 -13.10 2.40 8.53
CA ALA A 117 -12.59 3.07 9.72
C ALA A 117 -11.39 3.98 9.41
N ARG A 118 -10.39 3.49 8.65
CA ARG A 118 -9.23 4.31 8.23
C ARG A 118 -9.63 5.49 7.36
N LYS A 119 -10.54 5.30 6.41
CA LYS A 119 -11.06 6.38 5.55
C LYS A 119 -11.81 7.43 6.36
N GLY A 120 -12.62 7.03 7.33
CA GLY A 120 -13.31 7.95 8.24
C GLY A 120 -12.36 8.74 9.14
N ALA A 121 -11.26 8.13 9.58
CA ALA A 121 -10.24 8.76 10.40
C ALA A 121 -9.23 9.63 9.62
N GLY A 122 -9.30 9.64 8.27
CA GLY A 122 -8.33 10.37 7.44
C GLY A 122 -6.90 9.85 7.53
N THR A 123 -6.68 8.63 8.05
CA THR A 123 -5.33 8.09 8.27
C THR A 123 -4.68 7.74 6.92
N PRO A 124 -3.49 8.28 6.61
CA PRO A 124 -2.78 7.92 5.39
C PRO A 124 -2.34 6.45 5.40
N ILE A 125 -2.24 5.87 4.20
CA ILE A 125 -1.83 4.47 3.97
C ILE A 125 -0.39 4.16 4.42
N SER A 126 0.38 5.15 4.89
CA SER A 126 1.77 5.04 5.33
C SER A 126 1.95 4.33 6.68
N ASN A 127 0.90 4.14 7.47
CA ASN A 127 0.95 3.34 8.70
C ASN A 127 0.80 1.84 8.39
N TRP A 128 1.78 1.29 7.66
CA TRP A 128 2.00 -0.16 7.67
C TRP A 128 2.75 -0.48 8.96
N PRO A 129 2.18 -1.24 9.92
CA PRO A 129 2.97 -1.69 11.06
C PRO A 129 4.10 -2.56 10.50
N ALA A 130 5.35 -2.14 10.71
CA ALA A 130 6.49 -3.02 10.55
C ALA A 130 6.12 -4.33 11.25
N GLN A 131 6.15 -5.45 10.52
CA GLN A 131 5.75 -6.75 11.04
C GLN A 131 6.44 -6.94 12.40
N ALA A 132 5.67 -7.20 13.45
CA ALA A 132 6.22 -7.56 14.74
C ALA A 132 7.22 -8.69 14.51
N ALA A 133 8.48 -8.43 14.85
CA ALA A 133 9.52 -9.44 14.80
C ALA A 133 9.03 -10.68 15.54
N ARG A 134 9.24 -11.86 14.94
CA ARG A 134 8.90 -13.14 15.58
C ARG A 134 9.69 -13.23 16.90
N PRO A 135 9.12 -13.80 17.99
CA PRO A 135 9.92 -14.09 19.17
C PRO A 135 10.84 -15.26 18.83
N SER A 136 12.10 -14.98 18.51
CA SER A 136 13.15 -15.98 18.53
C SER A 136 13.48 -16.26 20.00
N GLY A 137 12.81 -17.27 20.55
CA GLY A 137 13.27 -17.91 21.77
C GLY A 137 14.56 -18.66 21.49
N LEU A 138 15.58 -18.33 22.26
CA LEU A 138 16.76 -19.16 22.50
C LEU A 138 17.24 -18.78 23.90
N ALA A 139 16.85 -19.60 24.87
CA ALA A 139 17.40 -19.61 26.21
C ALA A 139 18.74 -20.38 26.21
N ASP A 140 19.62 -19.95 27.11
CA ASP A 140 20.75 -20.65 27.74
C ASP A 140 22.07 -20.84 26.98
N CYS A 141 23.08 -20.04 27.37
CA CYS A 141 24.27 -20.50 28.12
C CYS A 141 25.16 -19.33 28.63
N LEU A 142 25.55 -19.44 29.92
CA LEU A 142 26.31 -18.60 30.88
C LEU A 142 27.74 -18.12 30.46
N PRO A 143 28.54 -17.35 31.30
CA PRO A 143 28.34 -16.87 32.68
C PRO A 143 28.67 -15.37 32.98
N ALA A 144 28.44 -15.03 34.26
CA ALA A 144 28.57 -13.78 34.98
C ALA A 144 29.92 -13.03 34.91
N GLY A 145 29.85 -11.69 34.94
CA GLY A 145 30.96 -10.84 35.37
C GLY A 145 30.90 -9.38 34.89
N LEU A 146 30.91 -8.44 35.84
CA LEU A 146 31.23 -7.00 35.74
C LEU A 146 30.13 -5.96 35.37
N ALA A 147 29.55 -5.40 36.44
CA ALA A 147 29.44 -3.96 36.78
C ALA A 147 28.87 -2.92 35.78
N ALA A 148 27.65 -2.49 36.11
CA ALA A 148 27.17 -1.10 36.24
C ALA A 148 27.62 -0.01 35.26
N ALA A 149 26.66 0.48 34.46
CA ALA A 149 26.44 1.91 34.24
C ALA A 149 25.00 2.15 33.76
N THR A 150 24.17 2.73 34.63
CA THR A 150 22.84 3.25 34.29
C THR A 150 22.99 4.56 33.52
N THR A 151 22.51 4.62 32.28
CA THR A 151 22.21 5.90 31.62
C THR A 151 20.70 5.97 31.40
N ARG A 152 20.06 6.87 32.17
CA ARG A 152 18.67 7.28 31.95
C ARG A 152 18.62 8.17 30.70
N GLN A 153 17.80 7.82 29.72
CA GLN A 153 17.38 8.78 28.69
C GLN A 153 15.99 9.31 29.06
N THR A 154 16.00 10.58 29.42
CA THR A 154 14.86 11.42 29.76
C THR A 154 14.00 11.68 28.52
N THR A 155 12.70 11.42 28.64
CA THR A 155 11.66 11.86 27.70
C THR A 155 11.44 13.37 27.82
N ALA A 156 11.54 14.10 26.70
CA ALA A 156 11.16 15.51 26.61
C ALA A 156 9.69 15.65 26.16
N PRO A 157 8.89 16.58 26.74
CA PRO A 157 7.50 16.77 26.34
C PRO A 157 7.36 17.61 25.07
N ILE A 158 6.40 17.25 24.22
CA ILE A 158 6.02 17.95 22.99
C ILE A 158 5.24 19.23 23.34
N SER A 159 5.73 20.38 22.87
CA SER A 159 5.10 21.70 23.03
C SER A 159 3.84 21.85 22.17
N ARG A 160 2.77 22.45 22.73
CA ARG A 160 1.50 22.73 22.06
C ARG A 160 1.60 24.01 21.22
N VAL A 161 1.14 23.95 19.97
CA VAL A 161 0.94 25.10 19.07
C VAL A 161 -0.31 25.89 19.50
N PRO A 162 -0.30 27.24 19.55
CA PRO A 162 -1.47 28.02 19.94
C PRO A 162 -2.42 28.33 18.77
N SER A 163 -3.72 28.36 19.04
CA SER A 163 -4.80 28.70 18.08
C SER A 163 -4.90 30.21 17.77
N PRO A 164 -5.40 30.60 16.59
CA PRO A 164 -5.53 32.02 16.21
C PRO A 164 -6.79 32.68 16.82
N ARG A 165 -6.69 33.98 17.11
CA ARG A 165 -7.79 34.81 17.67
C ARG A 165 -8.70 35.39 16.56
N PRO A 166 -9.99 35.65 16.85
CA PRO A 166 -10.93 36.21 15.88
C PRO A 166 -10.78 37.73 15.70
N ASN A 167 -10.96 38.20 14.47
CA ASN A 167 -10.94 39.63 14.11
C ASN A 167 -12.30 40.28 14.43
N ARG A 168 -12.28 41.36 15.22
CA ARG A 168 -13.43 42.24 15.46
C ARG A 168 -13.11 43.59 14.80
N ARG A 169 -13.80 43.94 13.71
CA ARG A 169 -13.81 45.31 13.16
C ARG A 169 -15.08 46.00 13.61
N LEU A 170 -14.90 47.26 14.02
CA LEU A 170 -15.93 48.27 14.26
C LEU A 170 -16.61 48.66 12.95
#